data_AF-A0A3C0S2Y9-F1
#
_entry.id   AF-A0A3C0S2Y9-F1
#
_cell.length_a   1.000
_cell.length_b   1.000
_cell.length_c   1.000
_cell.angle_alpha   90.00
_cell.angle_beta   90.00
_cell.angle_gamma   90.00
#
_symmetry.space_group_name_H-M   'P 1'
#
loop_
_entity.id
_entity.type
_entity.pdbx_description
1 polymer ?
#
loop_
_entity_poly.entity_id
_entity_poly.type
_entity_poly.pdbx_seq_one_letter_code
_entity_poly.pdbx_strand_id
1 'polypeptide(L)'
;MLTTNEVAQVFDTIMSIPGMNEVVKIDLKISRKNVLLLNHVIERGLAGKDDEKSAGLLSIAPKESMEDLKSIAEDCLQKAGLNELSEKLRTLGSSSK
;
A
#
# COMPACT_ATOMS: atom_id res chain seq x y z
N MET A 1 15.43 -21.39 -3.20
CA MET A 1 14.21 -20.62 -2.90
C MET A 1 14.44 -19.99 -1.54
N LEU A 2 14.44 -18.67 -1.43
CA LEU A 2 14.51 -18.04 -0.10
C LEU A 2 13.27 -18.46 0.68
N THR A 3 13.47 -19.05 1.85
CA THR A 3 12.38 -19.38 2.76
C THR A 3 11.80 -18.08 3.34
N THR A 4 10.51 -18.07 3.68
CA THR A 4 9.84 -16.90 4.29
C THR A 4 10.59 -16.35 5.50
N ASN A 5 11.32 -17.21 6.20
CA ASN A 5 12.15 -16.86 7.36
C ASN A 5 13.40 -16.05 6.99
N GLU A 6 14.07 -16.39 5.88
CA GLU A 6 15.22 -15.63 5.38
C GLU A 6 14.78 -14.27 4.82
N VAL A 7 13.59 -14.19 4.21
CA VAL A 7 13.01 -12.91 3.75
C VAL A 7 12.70 -12.00 4.93
N ALA A 8 12.14 -12.55 6.02
CA ALA A 8 11.88 -11.79 7.24
C ALA A 8 13.18 -11.26 7.88
N GLN A 9 14.22 -12.09 7.98
CA GLN A 9 15.52 -11.67 8.54
C GLN A 9 16.23 -10.60 7.70
N VAL A 10 16.20 -10.72 6.37
CA VAL A 10 16.72 -9.66 5.48
C VAL A 10 15.92 -8.38 5.67
N PHE A 11 14.61 -8.48 5.89
CA PHE A 11 13.78 -7.31 6.08
C PHE A 11 14.03 -6.61 7.41
N ASP A 12 14.13 -7.33 8.53
CA ASP A 12 14.52 -6.77 9.81
C ASP A 12 15.88 -6.08 9.73
N THR A 13 16.81 -6.66 8.96
CA THR A 13 18.14 -6.08 8.73
C THR A 13 18.03 -4.78 7.92
N ILE A 14 17.21 -4.75 6.86
CA ILE A 14 16.98 -3.55 6.04
C ILE A 14 16.26 -2.47 6.86
N MET A 15 15.25 -2.82 7.64
CA MET A 15 14.54 -1.89 8.53
C MET A 15 15.42 -1.36 9.66
N SER A 16 16.47 -2.10 10.04
CA SER A 16 17.49 -1.67 11.00
C SER A 16 18.54 -0.73 10.39
N ILE A 17 18.48 -0.44 9.08
CA ILE A 17 19.38 0.52 8.44
C ILE A 17 19.04 1.92 8.96
N PRO A 18 20.03 2.69 9.47
CA PRO A 18 19.83 4.08 9.85
C PRO A 18 19.30 4.88 8.66
N GLY A 19 18.25 5.67 8.86
CA GLY A 19 17.61 6.46 7.79
C GLY A 19 16.29 5.89 7.27
N MET A 20 15.94 4.64 7.60
CA MET A 20 14.67 4.03 7.15
C MET A 20 13.40 4.67 7.74
N ASN A 21 13.54 5.40 8.86
CA ASN A 21 12.45 6.17 9.48
C ASN A 21 12.51 7.66 9.12
N GLU A 22 13.39 8.07 8.21
CA GLU A 22 13.45 9.47 7.78
C GLU A 22 12.25 9.82 6.89
N VAL A 23 11.61 10.94 7.21
CA VAL A 23 10.51 11.45 6.40
C VAL A 23 11.07 12.07 5.12
N VAL A 24 10.75 11.47 3.98
CA VAL A 24 11.16 11.96 2.66
C VAL A 24 10.01 12.67 1.95
N LYS A 25 10.32 13.74 1.22
CA LYS A 25 9.35 14.42 0.34
C LYS A 25 9.36 13.76 -1.03
N ILE A 26 8.23 13.22 -1.45
CA ILE A 26 8.06 12.60 -2.78
C ILE A 26 7.33 13.60 -3.70
N ASP A 27 8.00 14.09 -4.74
CA ASP A 27 7.35 14.86 -5.83
C ASP A 27 6.75 13.88 -6.85
N LEU A 28 5.42 13.81 -6.89
CA LEU A 28 4.71 12.83 -7.72
C LEU A 28 3.87 13.55 -8.78
N LYS A 29 4.19 13.31 -10.07
CA LYS A 29 3.41 13.77 -11.22
C LYS A 29 2.86 12.57 -11.98
N ILE A 30 1.61 12.19 -11.68
CA ILE A 30 0.92 11.08 -12.33
C ILE A 30 -0.47 11.49 -12.80
N SER A 31 -1.00 10.80 -13.80
CA SER A 31 -2.35 11.06 -14.31
C SER A 31 -3.42 10.63 -13.29
N ARG A 32 -4.60 11.25 -13.33
CA ARG A 32 -5.76 10.87 -12.50
C ARG A 32 -6.07 9.37 -12.56
N LYS A 33 -5.93 8.75 -13.74
CA LYS A 33 -6.08 7.29 -13.91
C LYS A 33 -5.09 6.51 -13.04
N ASN A 34 -3.82 6.92 -13.05
CA ASN A 34 -2.78 6.24 -12.30
C ASN A 34 -2.93 6.46 -10.80
N VAL A 35 -3.42 7.62 -10.34
CA VAL A 35 -3.75 7.85 -8.92
C VAL A 35 -4.80 6.85 -8.46
N LEU A 36 -5.86 6.68 -9.25
CA LEU A 36 -6.97 5.77 -8.94
C LEU A 36 -6.51 4.30 -8.92
N LEU A 37 -5.68 3.91 -9.89
CA LEU A 37 -5.07 2.58 -9.91
C LEU A 37 -4.11 2.35 -8.74
N LEU A 38 -3.30 3.35 -8.39
CA LEU A 38 -2.35 3.27 -7.28
C LEU A 38 -3.08 3.04 -5.96
N ASN A 39 -4.13 3.82 -5.69
CA ASN A 39 -4.97 3.63 -4.52
C ASN A 39 -5.54 2.20 -4.45
N HIS A 40 -6.09 1.69 -5.57
CA HIS A 40 -6.64 0.34 -5.61
C HIS A 40 -5.58 -0.76 -5.40
N VAL A 41 -4.36 -0.57 -5.92
CA VAL A 41 -3.24 -1.51 -5.71
C VAL A 41 -2.82 -1.51 -4.25
N ILE A 42 -2.75 -0.35 -3.60
CA ILE A 42 -2.43 -0.23 -2.17
C ILE A 42 -3.52 -0.91 -1.33
N GLU A 43 -4.80 -0.62 -1.57
CA GLU A 43 -5.91 -1.27 -0.85
C GLU A 43 -5.88 -2.80 -1.01
N ARG A 44 -5.68 -3.29 -2.24
CA ARG A 44 -5.57 -4.73 -2.52
C ARG A 44 -4.35 -5.36 -1.84
N GLY A 45 -3.21 -4.67 -1.85
CA GLY A 45 -1.99 -5.11 -1.18
C GLY A 45 -2.18 -5.22 0.35
N LEU A 46 -2.88 -4.25 0.94
CA LEU A 46 -3.20 -4.23 2.37
C LEU A 46 -4.24 -5.31 2.76
N ALA A 47 -5.20 -5.59 1.87
CA ALA A 47 -6.24 -6.61 2.09
C ALA A 47 -5.76 -8.06 1.87
N GLY A 48 -4.69 -8.27 1.09
CA GLY A 48 -4.19 -9.59 0.70
C GLY A 48 -3.42 -10.37 1.77
N LYS A 49 -3.51 -9.99 3.04
CA LYS A 49 -2.76 -10.62 4.15
C LYS A 49 -3.09 -12.09 4.42
N ASP A 50 -4.23 -12.59 3.96
CA ASP A 50 -4.71 -13.95 4.23
C ASP A 50 -4.41 -14.98 3.13
N ASP A 51 -3.86 -14.56 1.98
CA ASP A 51 -3.45 -15.52 0.94
C ASP A 51 -2.05 -16.05 1.28
N GLU A 52 -1.94 -17.38 1.45
CA GLU A 52 -0.71 -18.10 1.82
C GLU A 52 0.46 -17.87 0.82
N LYS A 53 0.18 -17.27 -0.34
CA LYS A 53 1.15 -16.85 -1.37
C LYS A 53 1.55 -15.37 -1.31
N SER A 54 0.89 -14.57 -0.48
CA SER A 54 1.19 -13.16 -0.22
C SER A 54 2.28 -12.95 0.84
N ALA A 55 2.99 -14.02 1.21
CA ALA A 55 4.10 -14.07 2.16
C ALA A 55 5.35 -13.31 1.66
N GLY A 56 5.18 -12.02 1.39
CA GLY A 56 6.24 -11.08 1.08
C GLY A 56 6.20 -9.89 2.02
N LEU A 57 7.00 -8.88 1.71
CA LEU A 57 7.15 -7.59 2.39
C LEU A 57 5.96 -7.07 3.23
N LEU A 58 4.73 -7.16 2.72
CA LEU A 58 3.52 -6.65 3.37
C LEU A 58 3.05 -7.48 4.58
N SER A 59 3.44 -8.76 4.69
CA SER A 59 3.08 -9.62 5.83
C SER A 59 3.95 -9.37 7.07
N ILE A 60 5.17 -8.88 6.86
CA ILE A 60 6.16 -8.55 7.89
C ILE A 60 6.21 -7.05 8.21
N ALA A 61 5.53 -6.21 7.42
CA ALA A 61 5.46 -4.79 7.66
C ALA A 61 4.70 -4.47 8.97
N PRO A 62 5.13 -3.46 9.74
CA PRO A 62 4.39 -2.98 10.90
C PRO A 62 2.98 -2.51 10.53
N LYS A 63 2.04 -2.66 11.46
CA LYS A 63 0.67 -2.15 11.29
C LYS A 63 0.65 -0.62 11.07
N GLU A 64 1.50 0.10 11.80
CA GLU A 64 1.67 1.56 11.67
C GLU A 64 2.06 1.96 10.25
N SER A 65 3.08 1.32 9.66
CA SER A 65 3.49 1.59 8.27
C SER A 65 2.39 1.27 7.26
N MET A 66 1.49 0.33 7.57
CA MET A 66 0.34 0.03 6.72
C MET A 66 -0.78 1.05 6.83
N GLU A 67 -0.99 1.61 8.02
CA GLU A 67 -1.90 2.75 8.22
C GLU A 67 -1.35 3.99 7.51
N ASP A 68 -0.05 4.26 7.59
CA ASP A 68 0.61 5.36 6.87
C ASP A 68 0.44 5.23 5.34
N LEU A 69 0.67 4.03 4.80
CA LEU A 69 0.48 3.75 3.37
C LEU A 69 -0.98 3.95 2.94
N LYS A 70 -1.93 3.59 3.80
CA LYS A 70 -3.35 3.83 3.56
C LYS A 70 -3.68 5.33 3.56
N SER A 71 -3.16 6.08 4.53
CA SER A 71 -3.31 7.54 4.58
C SER A 71 -2.69 8.22 3.34
N ILE A 72 -1.53 7.76 2.87
CA ILE A 72 -0.93 8.26 1.62
C ILE A 72 -1.85 7.99 0.41
N ALA A 73 -2.47 6.81 0.35
CA ALA A 73 -3.38 6.46 -0.73
C ALA A 73 -4.64 7.35 -0.73
N GLU A 74 -5.19 7.67 0.44
CA GLU A 74 -6.31 8.61 0.61
C GLU A 74 -5.90 10.04 0.25
N ASP A 75 -4.74 10.49 0.71
CA ASP A 75 -4.17 11.80 0.38
C ASP A 75 -3.96 11.99 -1.13
N CYS A 76 -3.51 10.94 -1.83
CA CYS A 76 -3.34 10.97 -3.27
C CYS A 76 -4.68 11.14 -3.99
N LEU A 77 -5.73 10.42 -3.56
CA LEU A 77 -7.08 10.59 -4.09
C LEU A 77 -7.64 11.98 -3.82
N GLN A 78 -7.46 12.49 -2.60
CA GLN A 78 -7.90 13.82 -2.21
C GLN A 78 -7.21 14.91 -3.05
N LYS A 79 -5.88 14.85 -3.18
CA LYS A 79 -5.10 15.78 -4.02
C LYS A 79 -5.48 15.72 -5.49
N ALA A 80 -5.89 14.55 -5.99
CA ALA A 80 -6.34 14.39 -7.36
C ALA A 80 -7.82 14.77 -7.59
N GLY A 81 -8.59 15.01 -6.52
CA GLY A 81 -10.03 15.27 -6.57
C GLY A 81 -10.84 14.03 -6.98
N LEU A 82 -10.33 12.83 -6.67
CA LEU A 82 -10.90 11.55 -7.11
C LEU A 82 -11.61 10.77 -6.00
N ASN A 83 -11.69 11.32 -4.79
CA ASN A 83 -12.25 10.62 -3.64
C ASN A 83 -13.70 10.15 -3.87
N GLU A 84 -14.56 11.04 -4.36
CA GLU A 84 -15.95 10.68 -4.68
C GLU A 84 -16.05 9.62 -5.78
N LEU A 85 -15.13 9.65 -6.76
CA LEU A 85 -15.13 8.69 -7.85
C LEU A 85 -14.66 7.31 -7.37
N SER A 86 -13.63 7.26 -6.52
CA SER A 86 -13.17 5.99 -5.94
C SER A 86 -14.23 5.37 -5.04
N GLU A 87 -14.95 6.17 -4.24
CA GLU A 87 -16.07 5.70 -3.43
C GLU A 87 -17.20 5.13 -4.29
N LYS A 88 -17.63 5.87 -5.33
CA LYS A 88 -18.64 5.37 -6.28
C LYS A 88 -18.21 4.08 -6.97
N LEU A 89 -16.93 3.95 -7.33
CA LEU A 89 -16.36 2.73 -7.91
C LEU A 89 -16.34 1.56 -6.92
N ARG A 90 -16.01 1.80 -5.64
CA ARG A 90 -16.12 0.80 -4.56
C ARG A 90 -17.55 0.31 -4.42
N THR A 91 -18.52 1.22 -4.38
CA THR A 91 -19.94 0.88 -4.30
C THR A 91 -20.39 0.07 -5.52
N LEU A 92 -20.02 0.47 -6.74
CA LEU A 92 -20.33 -0.26 -7.96
C LEU A 92 -19.73 -1.68 -7.97
N GLY A 93 -18.45 -1.80 -7.58
CA GLY A 93 -17.77 -3.09 -7.48
C GLY A 93 -18.39 -4.03 -6.45
N SER A 94 -18.91 -3.47 -5.34
CA SER A 94 -19.63 -4.24 -4.32
C SER A 94 -21.08 -4.61 -4.70
N SER A 95 -21.71 -3.84 -5.59
CA SER A 95 -23.09 -4.12 -6.08
C SER A 95 -23.16 -5.20 -7.16
N SER A 96 -22.03 -5.74 -7.62
CA SER A 96 -21.99 -6.79 -8.64
C SER A 96 -21.71 -8.20 -8.08
N LYS A 97 -21.91 -8.42 -6.78
CA LYS A 97 -21.83 -9.74 -6.15
C LYS A 97 -23.19 -10.23 -5.65
#